data_AF-A0A6B3UM47-F1
#
_entry.id   AF-A0A6B3UM47-F1
#
_cell.length_a   1.000
_cell.length_b   1.000
_cell.length_c   1.000
_cell.angle_alpha   90.00
_cell.angle_beta   90.00
_cell.angle_gamma   90.00
#
_symmetry.space_group_name_H-M   'P 1'
#
loop_
_entity.id
_entity.type
_entity.pdbx_description
1 polymer ?
#
loop_
_entity_poly.entity_id
_entity_poly.type
_entity_poly.pdbx_seq_one_letter_code
_entity_poly.pdbx_strand_id
1 'polypeptide(L)'
;MSRRLVAGLSAALALAAASSGQAQDKLSMDRVYQYKSGHAEILEPLDGKAYWSILAECSGFDSSYALYLKMYGGGDVKAAEDNGVRFLESSITRLMKDRKISFDAARAIASQRAGQARASTDKMRQSGTGPNSQWNMMRSLCGDFGDQYKRSGL
;
A
#
# COMPACT_ATOMS: atom_id res chain seq x y z
N MET A 1 69.22 -16.27 -32.53
CA MET A 1 67.91 -16.89 -32.88
C MET A 1 66.94 -16.66 -31.73
N SER A 2 65.65 -16.54 -32.06
CA SER A 2 64.45 -16.51 -31.19
C SER A 2 63.83 -15.12 -30.91
N ARG A 3 62.78 -14.86 -31.71
CA ARG A 3 61.78 -13.80 -31.64
C ARG A 3 60.73 -14.08 -30.55
N ARG A 4 60.09 -13.01 -30.04
CA ARG A 4 58.65 -12.84 -29.67
C ARG A 4 58.53 -11.46 -28.99
N LEU A 5 58.03 -10.38 -29.63
CA LEU A 5 56.62 -10.01 -29.87
C LEU A 5 55.71 -10.38 -28.70
N VAL A 6 55.14 -9.39 -27.99
CA VAL A 6 53.69 -9.08 -27.99
C VAL A 6 53.52 -7.64 -27.48
N ALA A 7 52.79 -6.86 -28.27
CA ALA A 7 52.36 -5.50 -28.00
C ALA A 7 51.05 -5.49 -27.20
N GLY A 8 50.87 -4.40 -26.44
CA GLY A 8 49.56 -3.81 -26.17
C GLY A 8 48.74 -4.43 -25.05
N LEU A 9 48.45 -3.61 -24.03
CA LEU A 9 47.09 -3.56 -23.47
C LEU A 9 46.91 -2.21 -22.74
N SER A 10 46.37 -1.23 -23.47
CA SER A 10 45.74 -0.05 -22.88
C SER A 10 44.42 -0.50 -22.26
N ALA A 11 44.42 -0.82 -20.96
CA ALA A 11 43.19 -1.05 -20.22
C ALA A 11 42.63 0.32 -19.76
N ALA A 12 41.80 0.93 -20.61
CA ALA A 12 40.95 2.02 -20.21
C ALA A 12 39.97 1.52 -19.14
N LEU A 13 40.18 1.97 -17.90
CA LEU A 13 39.26 1.76 -16.79
C LEU A 13 37.99 2.60 -17.04
N ALA A 14 37.06 2.05 -17.83
CA ALA A 14 35.69 2.54 -17.86
C ALA A 14 35.01 2.11 -16.55
N LEU A 15 35.14 2.94 -15.51
CA LEU A 15 34.33 2.80 -14.30
C LEU A 15 32.87 3.03 -14.71
N ALA A 16 32.13 1.93 -14.83
CA ALA A 16 30.68 1.91 -15.01
C ALA A 16 30.01 2.51 -13.76
N ALA A 17 29.90 3.84 -13.72
CA ALA A 17 29.02 4.55 -12.79
C ALA A 17 27.60 4.60 -13.37
N ALA A 18 26.93 3.44 -13.41
CA ALA A 18 25.50 3.33 -13.62
C ALA A 18 25.06 2.08 -12.86
N SER A 19 24.35 2.17 -11.74
CA SER A 19 22.90 2.39 -11.76
C SER A 19 22.33 2.31 -10.33
N SER A 20 22.76 3.19 -9.43
CA SER A 20 22.14 3.31 -8.08
C SER A 20 20.98 4.31 -8.09
N GLY A 21 20.01 4.14 -9.00
CA GLY A 21 18.92 5.11 -9.21
C GLY A 21 17.48 4.59 -9.08
N GLN A 22 17.22 3.28 -9.09
CA GLN A 22 15.85 2.81 -9.42
C GLN A 22 14.90 2.56 -8.23
N ALA A 23 15.32 2.76 -6.99
CA ALA A 23 14.45 2.52 -5.82
C ALA A 23 13.68 3.76 -5.35
N GLN A 24 14.21 4.98 -5.59
CA GLN A 24 13.58 6.22 -5.10
C GLN A 24 12.49 6.78 -6.05
N ASP A 25 12.43 6.34 -7.31
CA ASP A 25 11.49 6.86 -8.32
C ASP A 25 10.04 6.34 -8.22
N LYS A 26 9.79 5.24 -7.49
CA LYS A 26 8.43 4.67 -7.48
C LYS A 26 7.46 5.39 -6.54
N LEU A 27 7.96 6.02 -5.48
CA LEU A 27 7.16 6.82 -4.56
C LEU A 27 6.90 8.24 -5.08
N SER A 28 7.83 8.80 -5.87
CA SER A 28 7.64 10.14 -6.46
C SER A 28 6.49 10.19 -7.48
N MET A 29 6.17 9.05 -8.11
CA MET A 29 5.02 8.90 -9.01
C MET A 29 3.69 8.74 -8.27
N ASP A 30 3.71 8.33 -7.00
CA ASP A 30 2.49 8.08 -6.24
C ASP A 30 1.87 9.40 -5.77
N ARG A 31 0.55 9.51 -5.85
CA ARG A 31 -0.14 10.49 -5.02
C ARG A 31 0.01 10.06 -3.57
N VAL A 32 0.69 10.89 -2.80
CA VAL A 32 0.79 10.74 -1.36
C VAL A 32 -0.44 11.35 -0.67
N TYR A 33 -0.87 10.70 0.41
CA TYR A 33 -1.81 11.30 1.34
C TYR A 33 -1.16 12.53 1.97
N GLN A 34 -1.94 13.61 2.07
CA GLN A 34 -1.50 14.88 2.64
C GLN A 34 -2.51 15.28 3.69
N TYR A 35 -2.06 15.31 4.94
CA TYR A 35 -2.90 15.76 6.04
C TYR A 35 -3.12 17.27 5.93
N LYS A 36 -4.39 17.69 5.81
CA LYS A 36 -4.78 19.10 5.95
C LYS A 36 -5.49 19.26 7.28
N SER A 37 -4.88 19.99 8.21
CA SER A 37 -5.37 20.18 9.58
C SER A 37 -6.85 20.58 9.61
N GLY A 38 -7.66 19.86 10.40
CA GLY A 38 -9.10 20.15 10.56
C GLY A 38 -9.99 18.93 10.85
N HIS A 39 -9.49 17.71 10.65
CA HIS A 39 -10.21 16.47 10.96
C HIS A 39 -9.28 15.42 11.60
N ALA A 40 -9.74 14.79 12.68
CA ALA A 40 -9.24 13.62 13.44
C ALA A 40 -7.71 13.32 13.45
N GLU A 41 -7.12 13.29 14.64
CA GLU A 41 -5.74 12.87 14.98
C GLU A 41 -5.33 11.50 14.38
N ILE A 42 -6.31 10.66 14.03
CA ILE A 42 -6.13 9.31 13.46
C ILE A 42 -5.47 9.34 12.06
N LEU A 43 -5.54 10.48 11.36
CA LEU A 43 -5.05 10.63 9.99
C LEU A 43 -3.60 11.11 9.89
N GLU A 44 -3.03 11.68 10.96
CA GLU A 44 -1.63 12.16 10.99
C GLU A 44 -0.61 11.03 10.70
N PRO A 45 -0.75 9.81 11.23
CA PRO A 45 0.17 8.70 10.93
C PRO A 45 0.14 8.21 9.47
N LEU A 46 -0.77 8.75 8.65
CA LEU A 46 -0.85 8.45 7.22
C LEU A 46 -0.20 9.50 6.34
N ASP A 47 0.20 10.65 6.90
CA ASP A 47 0.79 11.72 6.12
C ASP A 47 2.05 11.23 5.38
N GLY A 48 2.15 11.59 4.10
CA GLY A 48 3.24 11.16 3.22
C GLY A 48 3.17 9.70 2.73
N LYS A 49 2.22 8.89 3.18
CA LYS A 49 2.05 7.52 2.63
C LYS A 49 1.38 7.55 1.25
N ALA A 50 1.78 6.63 0.37
CA ALA A 50 1.15 6.48 -0.94
C ALA A 50 -0.33 6.10 -0.80
N TYR A 51 -1.21 6.84 -1.45
CA TYR A 51 -2.66 6.70 -1.30
C TYR A 51 -3.15 5.30 -1.69
N TRP A 52 -2.58 4.71 -2.74
CA TRP A 52 -2.91 3.33 -3.13
C TRP A 52 -2.59 2.31 -2.01
N SER A 53 -1.50 2.51 -1.25
CA SER A 53 -1.10 1.58 -0.18
C SER A 53 -2.10 1.61 0.96
N ILE A 54 -2.61 2.80 1.32
CA ILE A 54 -3.63 2.96 2.37
C ILE A 54 -4.92 2.25 1.96
N LEU A 55 -5.34 2.40 0.69
CA LEU A 55 -6.51 1.70 0.15
C LEU A 55 -6.31 0.17 0.21
N ALA A 56 -5.16 -0.35 -0.22
CA ALA A 56 -4.87 -1.77 -0.12
C ALA A 56 -4.84 -2.27 1.34
N GLU A 57 -4.32 -1.46 2.27
CA GLU A 57 -4.34 -1.77 3.70
C GLU A 57 -5.77 -1.86 4.25
N CYS A 58 -6.62 -0.90 3.91
CA CYS A 58 -8.03 -0.93 4.32
C CYS A 58 -8.81 -2.08 3.68
N SER A 59 -8.49 -2.48 2.45
CA SER A 59 -9.05 -3.70 1.85
C SER A 59 -8.71 -4.96 2.65
N GLY A 60 -7.43 -5.11 3.04
CA GLY A 60 -6.98 -6.22 3.89
C GLY A 60 -7.64 -6.21 5.27
N PHE A 61 -7.76 -5.03 5.87
CA PHE A 61 -8.44 -4.85 7.15
C PHE A 61 -9.91 -5.24 7.06
N ASP A 62 -10.67 -4.68 6.11
CA ASP A 62 -12.11 -4.93 5.97
C ASP A 62 -12.42 -6.41 5.70
N SER A 63 -11.52 -7.10 5.00
CA SER A 63 -11.60 -8.56 4.81
C SER A 63 -11.49 -9.34 6.13
N SER A 64 -10.57 -8.94 7.02
CA SER A 64 -10.47 -9.51 8.38
C SER A 64 -11.62 -9.06 9.28
N TYR A 65 -12.11 -7.84 9.12
CA TYR A 65 -13.24 -7.29 9.87
C TYR A 65 -14.53 -8.02 9.53
N ALA A 66 -14.82 -8.27 8.23
CA ALA A 66 -15.96 -9.07 7.81
C ALA A 66 -15.93 -10.48 8.43
N LEU A 67 -14.75 -11.13 8.47
CA LEU A 67 -14.58 -12.41 9.14
C LEU A 67 -14.85 -12.30 10.65
N TYR A 68 -14.35 -11.26 11.30
CA TYR A 68 -14.63 -11.00 12.71
C TYR A 68 -16.13 -10.86 12.97
N LEU A 69 -16.85 -10.07 12.18
CA LEU A 69 -18.31 -9.89 12.30
C LEU A 69 -19.06 -11.22 12.10
N LYS A 70 -18.63 -12.05 11.14
CA LYS A 70 -19.19 -13.40 10.94
C LYS A 70 -18.99 -14.32 12.14
N MET A 71 -17.82 -14.27 12.78
CA MET A 71 -17.47 -15.17 13.88
C MET A 71 -18.06 -14.76 15.23
N TYR A 72 -18.10 -13.46 15.52
CA TYR A 72 -18.45 -12.93 16.84
C TYR A 72 -19.80 -12.20 16.85
N GLY A 73 -20.44 -12.04 15.69
CA GLY A 73 -21.69 -11.34 15.55
C GLY A 73 -21.55 -9.82 15.65
N GLY A 74 -22.64 -9.12 15.35
CA GLY A 74 -22.70 -7.66 15.31
C GLY A 74 -22.29 -7.09 13.95
N GLY A 75 -22.82 -5.90 13.64
CA GLY A 75 -22.49 -5.14 12.43
C GLY A 75 -23.03 -5.70 11.12
N ASP A 76 -22.69 -5.01 10.02
CA ASP A 76 -23.07 -5.37 8.66
C ASP A 76 -21.89 -6.01 7.93
N VAL A 77 -21.90 -7.34 7.86
CA VAL A 77 -20.88 -8.15 7.18
C VAL A 77 -20.76 -7.77 5.71
N LYS A 78 -21.89 -7.56 5.04
CA LYS A 78 -21.91 -7.24 3.61
C LYS A 78 -21.28 -5.88 3.36
N ALA A 79 -21.57 -4.89 4.20
CA ALA A 79 -20.93 -3.58 4.09
C ALA A 79 -19.40 -3.67 4.23
N ALA A 80 -18.89 -4.49 5.16
CA ALA A 80 -17.45 -4.71 5.30
C ALA A 80 -16.85 -5.39 4.06
N GLU A 81 -17.49 -6.43 3.53
CA GLU A 81 -17.05 -7.09 2.29
C GLU A 81 -17.04 -6.13 1.10
N ASP A 82 -18.11 -5.38 0.89
CA ASP A 82 -18.25 -4.42 -0.20
C ASP A 82 -17.21 -3.30 -0.09
N ASN A 83 -16.91 -2.81 1.13
CA ASN A 83 -15.83 -1.85 1.35
C ASN A 83 -14.47 -2.45 1.00
N GLY A 84 -14.20 -3.69 1.44
CA GLY A 84 -12.95 -4.39 1.15
C GLY A 84 -12.68 -4.51 -0.35
N VAL A 85 -13.70 -4.87 -1.14
CA VAL A 85 -13.61 -4.93 -2.61
C VAL A 85 -13.38 -3.55 -3.20
N ARG A 86 -14.19 -2.54 -2.82
CA ARG A 86 -14.07 -1.18 -3.34
C ARG A 86 -12.69 -0.59 -3.09
N PHE A 87 -12.11 -0.79 -1.91
CA PHE A 87 -10.77 -0.32 -1.59
C PHE A 87 -9.69 -0.99 -2.43
N LEU A 88 -9.80 -2.29 -2.71
CA LEU A 88 -8.85 -3.00 -3.57
C LEU A 88 -8.91 -2.46 -5.00
N GLU A 89 -10.10 -2.33 -5.57
CA GLU A 89 -10.31 -1.79 -6.92
C GLU A 89 -9.77 -0.36 -7.04
N SER A 90 -10.00 0.46 -6.02
CA SER A 90 -9.50 1.84 -5.94
C SER A 90 -7.97 1.86 -5.87
N SER A 91 -7.36 0.97 -5.09
CA SER A 91 -5.90 0.82 -5.02
C SER A 91 -5.31 0.44 -6.38
N ILE A 92 -5.93 -0.50 -7.09
CA ILE A 92 -5.48 -0.96 -8.42
C ILE A 92 -5.57 0.20 -9.42
N THR A 93 -6.72 0.87 -9.46
CA THR A 93 -6.96 2.03 -10.34
C THR A 93 -5.93 3.13 -10.08
N ARG A 94 -5.62 3.40 -8.81
CA ARG A 94 -4.63 4.40 -8.42
C ARG A 94 -3.23 4.00 -8.88
N LEU A 95 -2.81 2.77 -8.66
CA LEU A 95 -1.51 2.26 -9.12
C LEU A 95 -1.35 2.36 -10.64
N MET A 96 -2.37 1.98 -11.40
CA MET A 96 -2.36 2.13 -12.87
C MET A 96 -2.22 3.59 -13.28
N LYS A 97 -2.97 4.49 -12.63
CA LYS A 97 -2.96 5.92 -12.95
C LYS A 97 -1.64 6.60 -12.60
N ASP A 98 -1.12 6.33 -11.42
CA ASP A 98 0.05 7.00 -10.84
C ASP A 98 1.33 6.43 -11.44
N ARG A 99 1.48 5.11 -11.51
CA ARG A 99 2.71 4.43 -11.96
C ARG A 99 2.71 4.00 -13.43
N LYS A 100 1.60 4.24 -14.16
CA LYS A 100 1.44 3.87 -15.59
C LYS A 100 1.72 2.39 -15.88
N ILE A 101 1.36 1.50 -14.95
CA ILE A 101 1.53 0.06 -15.09
C ILE A 101 0.24 -0.64 -15.55
N SER A 102 0.37 -1.88 -16.04
CA SER A 102 -0.78 -2.69 -16.45
C SER A 102 -1.68 -3.05 -15.28
N PHE A 103 -2.94 -3.41 -15.59
CA PHE A 103 -3.89 -3.91 -14.60
C PHE A 103 -3.33 -5.10 -13.81
N ASP A 104 -2.71 -6.08 -14.48
CA ASP A 104 -2.17 -7.26 -13.79
C ASP A 104 -1.02 -6.92 -12.84
N ALA A 105 -0.13 -6.00 -13.23
CA ALA A 105 0.94 -5.54 -12.36
C ALA A 105 0.39 -4.77 -11.15
N ALA A 106 -0.58 -3.89 -11.38
CA ALA A 106 -1.25 -3.14 -10.30
C ALA A 106 -2.02 -4.08 -9.35
N ARG A 107 -2.76 -5.05 -9.88
CA ARG A 107 -3.48 -6.08 -9.13
C ARG A 107 -2.52 -6.90 -8.27
N ALA A 108 -1.39 -7.34 -8.81
CA ALA A 108 -0.41 -8.11 -8.06
C ALA A 108 0.14 -7.31 -6.86
N ILE A 109 0.54 -6.05 -7.08
CA ILE A 109 1.05 -5.17 -6.02
C ILE A 109 -0.01 -4.88 -4.95
N ALA A 110 -1.22 -4.47 -5.37
CA ALA A 110 -2.31 -4.14 -4.45
C ALA A 110 -2.75 -5.37 -3.64
N SER A 111 -2.91 -6.52 -4.29
CA SER A 111 -3.33 -7.77 -3.62
C SER A 111 -2.26 -8.26 -2.64
N GLN A 112 -0.98 -8.15 -2.99
CA GLN A 112 0.10 -8.46 -2.06
C GLN A 112 0.04 -7.57 -0.81
N ARG A 113 -0.17 -6.26 -0.98
CA ARG A 113 -0.28 -5.32 0.14
C ARG A 113 -1.52 -5.60 0.99
N ALA A 114 -2.66 -5.87 0.37
CA ALA A 114 -3.90 -6.25 1.07
C ALA A 114 -3.73 -7.55 1.87
N GLY A 115 -3.05 -8.56 1.30
CA GLY A 115 -2.72 -9.80 2.01
C GLY A 115 -1.81 -9.58 3.22
N GLN A 116 -0.80 -8.73 3.10
CA GLN A 116 0.07 -8.34 4.23
C GLN A 116 -0.73 -7.62 5.32
N ALA A 117 -1.62 -6.69 4.93
CA ALA A 117 -2.46 -5.95 5.86
C ALA A 117 -3.48 -6.85 6.57
N ARG A 118 -4.04 -7.85 5.88
CA ARG A 118 -4.90 -8.87 6.50
C ARG A 118 -4.14 -9.62 7.60
N ALA A 119 -2.93 -10.09 7.29
CA ALA A 119 -2.09 -10.81 8.24
C ALA A 119 -1.68 -9.95 9.45
N SER A 120 -1.41 -8.65 9.26
CA SER A 120 -1.13 -7.74 10.38
C SER A 120 -2.38 -7.42 11.19
N THR A 121 -3.54 -7.29 10.53
CA THR A 121 -4.84 -7.03 11.15
C THR A 121 -5.25 -8.17 12.08
N ASP A 122 -5.01 -9.42 11.68
CA ASP A 122 -5.27 -10.57 12.55
C ASP A 122 -4.41 -10.54 13.83
N LYS A 123 -3.16 -10.05 13.75
CA LYS A 123 -2.31 -9.83 14.94
C LYS A 123 -2.83 -8.68 15.81
N MET A 124 -3.26 -7.58 15.20
CA MET A 124 -3.89 -6.46 15.93
C MET A 124 -5.12 -6.95 16.70
N ARG A 125 -5.97 -7.76 16.07
CA ARG A 125 -7.13 -8.37 16.72
C ARG A 125 -6.77 -9.20 17.94
N GLN A 126 -5.74 -10.04 17.81
CA GLN A 126 -5.25 -10.89 18.91
C GLN A 126 -4.70 -10.05 20.07
N SER A 127 -4.15 -8.87 19.80
CA SER A 127 -3.72 -7.93 20.83
C SER A 127 -4.86 -7.18 21.54
N GLY A 128 -6.07 -7.22 20.98
CA GLY A 128 -7.29 -6.67 21.58
C GLY A 128 -8.13 -5.84 20.62
N THR A 129 -9.43 -5.69 20.94
CA THR A 129 -10.42 -4.93 20.16
C THR A 129 -11.08 -3.79 20.97
N GLY A 130 -10.51 -3.45 22.13
CA GLY A 130 -10.99 -2.37 23.00
C GLY A 130 -10.87 -0.98 22.38
N PRO A 131 -11.41 0.08 23.03
CA PRO A 131 -11.47 1.44 22.49
C PRO A 131 -10.14 1.99 21.95
N ASN A 132 -9.04 1.75 22.69
CA ASN A 132 -7.70 2.25 22.35
C ASN A 132 -6.82 1.20 21.65
N SER A 133 -7.39 0.11 21.16
CA SER A 133 -6.64 -0.94 20.47
C SER A 133 -6.24 -0.52 19.06
N GLN A 134 -5.13 -1.07 18.56
CA GLN A 134 -4.70 -0.89 17.17
C GLN A 134 -5.79 -1.33 16.17
N TRP A 135 -6.56 -2.36 16.53
CA TRP A 135 -7.71 -2.81 15.75
C TRP A 135 -8.76 -1.70 15.60
N ASN A 136 -9.15 -1.05 16.69
CA ASN A 136 -10.17 0.01 16.65
C ASN A 136 -9.66 1.28 15.97
N MET A 137 -8.37 1.62 16.14
CA MET A 137 -7.76 2.73 15.40
C MET A 137 -7.81 2.47 13.89
N MET A 138 -7.45 1.26 13.45
CA MET A 138 -7.53 0.88 12.03
C MET A 138 -8.99 0.87 11.53
N ARG A 139 -9.93 0.39 12.35
CA ARG A 139 -11.36 0.42 12.02
C ARG A 139 -11.87 1.84 11.80
N SER A 140 -11.51 2.77 12.68
CA SER A 140 -11.88 4.18 12.55
C SER A 140 -11.27 4.78 11.29
N LEU A 141 -9.98 4.55 11.08
CA LEU A 141 -9.23 5.05 9.94
C LEU A 141 -9.84 4.61 8.61
N CYS A 142 -10.12 3.32 8.44
CA CYS A 142 -10.70 2.79 7.21
C CYS A 142 -12.17 3.20 7.03
N GLY A 143 -12.90 3.40 8.14
CA GLY A 143 -14.22 4.03 8.11
C GLY A 143 -14.17 5.45 7.56
N ASP A 144 -13.25 6.28 8.07
CA ASP A 144 -13.06 7.67 7.65
C ASP A 144 -12.64 7.75 6.17
N PHE A 145 -11.75 6.86 5.71
CA PHE A 145 -11.39 6.76 4.30
C PHE A 145 -12.58 6.33 3.42
N GLY A 146 -13.41 5.40 3.91
CA GLY A 146 -14.62 4.97 3.21
C GLY A 146 -15.61 6.12 3.03
N ASP A 147 -15.76 6.95 4.05
CA ASP A 147 -16.64 8.12 4.05
C ASP A 147 -16.10 9.27 3.21
N GLN A 148 -14.79 9.53 3.26
CA GLN A 148 -14.15 10.53 2.40
C GLN A 148 -14.23 10.11 0.93
N TYR A 149 -14.06 8.83 0.62
CA TYR A 149 -14.19 8.31 -0.75
C TYR A 149 -15.61 8.50 -1.30
N LYS A 150 -16.63 8.17 -0.51
CA LYS A 150 -18.05 8.39 -0.87
C LYS A 150 -18.39 9.86 -1.11
N ARG A 151 -17.82 10.78 -0.31
CA ARG A 151 -18.09 12.22 -0.43
C ARG A 151 -17.34 12.90 -1.58
N SER A 152 -16.16 12.40 -1.94
CA SER A 152 -15.26 13.08 -2.87
C SER A 152 -15.44 12.67 -4.34
N GLY A 153 -16.15 11.57 -4.62
CA GLY A 153 -16.30 11.04 -5.98
C GLY A 153 -14.97 10.75 -6.70
N LEU A 154 -13.90 10.51 -5.92
CA LEU A 154 -12.54 10.30 -6.42
C LEU A 154 -12.30 8.88 -6.89
#